data_AF-A0A534W8N5-F1
#
_entry.id   AF-A0A534W8N5-F1
#
_cell.length_a   1.000
_cell.length_b   1.000
_cell.length_c   1.000
_cell.angle_alpha   90.00
_cell.angle_beta   90.00
_cell.angle_gamma   90.00
#
_symmetry.space_group_name_H-M   'P 1'
#
loop_
_entity.id
_entity.type
_entity.pdbx_description
1 polymer ?
#
loop_
_entity_poly.entity_id
_entity_poly.type
_entity_poly.pdbx_seq_one_letter_code
_entity_poly.pdbx_strand_id
1 'polypeptide(L)'
;MRNTEVVLCAMLVLSSCASIHGEDAARSGRFEFALIGDMPYDARTEKEFANVMRAMNQADLAFVVHNGDFWSDGGNWIEQPRPELAQQRAPFVFVGGLAPCSDEAFVDRLRLAQSSSHPFVLVPGDNEWTDCHRAKPRTYDPLERLAKLRQTFFQGEQSLGRRTMRLTRQSDDPRYAKFRENVRWSQGDVV
;
A
#
# COMPACT_ATOMS: atom_id res chain seq x y z
N MET A 1 -69.90 11.32 -49.22
CA MET A 1 -69.53 10.93 -47.85
C MET A 1 -68.21 10.19 -47.95
N ARG A 2 -67.14 10.76 -47.37
CA ARG A 2 -65.76 10.27 -47.47
C ARG A 2 -65.63 8.98 -46.65
N ASN A 3 -65.18 7.89 -47.27
CA ASN A 3 -64.78 6.68 -46.53
C ASN A 3 -63.26 6.62 -46.45
N THR A 4 -62.83 6.48 -45.20
CA THR A 4 -61.51 6.64 -44.63
C THR A 4 -60.65 5.40 -44.87
N GLU A 5 -59.39 5.61 -45.22
CA GLU A 5 -58.35 4.58 -45.21
C GLU A 5 -58.08 4.08 -43.78
N VAL A 6 -57.91 2.77 -43.61
CA VAL A 6 -57.24 2.20 -42.43
C VAL A 6 -56.13 1.30 -42.94
N VAL A 7 -54.91 1.85 -42.95
CA VAL A 7 -53.67 1.12 -43.16
C VAL A 7 -53.42 0.26 -41.92
N LEU A 8 -53.46 -1.06 -42.11
CA LEU A 8 -53.18 -2.05 -41.07
C LEU A 8 -51.66 -2.15 -40.86
N CYS A 9 -51.14 -1.43 -39.86
CA CYS A 9 -49.77 -1.64 -39.37
C CYS A 9 -49.69 -2.98 -38.63
N ALA A 10 -49.07 -3.97 -39.27
CA ALA A 10 -48.69 -5.23 -38.62
C ALA A 10 -47.56 -4.97 -37.60
N MET A 11 -47.91 -4.87 -36.32
CA MET A 11 -46.92 -4.88 -35.23
C MET A 11 -46.47 -6.33 -34.98
N LEU A 12 -45.30 -6.68 -35.51
CA LEU A 12 -44.54 -7.86 -35.11
C LEU A 12 -44.07 -7.67 -33.66
N VAL A 13 -44.78 -8.27 -32.71
CA VAL A 13 -44.31 -8.41 -31.32
C VAL A 13 -43.30 -9.56 -31.29
N LEU A 14 -42.03 -9.23 -31.53
CA LEU A 14 -40.93 -10.12 -31.18
C LEU A 14 -40.83 -10.12 -29.64
N SER A 15 -41.32 -11.18 -29.02
CA SER A 15 -41.08 -11.49 -27.62
C SER A 15 -39.58 -11.76 -27.44
N SER A 16 -38.82 -10.69 -27.18
CA SER A 16 -37.45 -10.78 -26.71
C SER A 16 -37.52 -11.21 -25.25
N CYS A 17 -37.24 -12.49 -24.98
CA CYS A 17 -36.81 -12.91 -23.66
C CYS A 17 -35.51 -12.17 -23.36
N ALA A 18 -35.63 -10.98 -22.79
CA ALA A 18 -34.52 -10.24 -22.23
C ALA A 18 -34.08 -10.99 -20.97
N SER A 19 -33.29 -12.04 -21.16
CA SER A 19 -32.40 -12.55 -20.12
C SER A 19 -31.33 -11.49 -19.90
N ILE A 20 -31.67 -10.41 -19.20
CA ILE A 20 -30.68 -9.56 -18.54
C ILE A 20 -30.25 -10.31 -17.27
N HIS A 21 -29.66 -11.49 -17.46
CA HIS A 21 -28.66 -11.94 -16.53
C HIS A 21 -27.43 -11.13 -16.89
N GLY A 22 -27.28 -10.04 -16.13
CA GLY A 22 -26.11 -9.18 -16.18
C GLY A 22 -24.86 -10.03 -16.27
N GLU A 23 -23.96 -9.55 -17.12
CA GLU A 23 -22.65 -10.07 -17.43
C GLU A 23 -21.75 -10.09 -16.18
N ASP A 24 -22.10 -10.85 -15.15
CA ASP A 24 -21.16 -11.41 -14.17
C ASP A 24 -20.55 -12.71 -14.73
N ALA A 25 -20.43 -12.77 -16.06
CA ALA A 25 -19.63 -13.74 -16.75
C ALA A 25 -18.17 -13.46 -16.42
N ALA A 26 -17.71 -14.06 -15.31
CA ALA A 26 -16.37 -14.55 -15.14
C ALA A 26 -15.28 -13.61 -15.65
N ARG A 27 -14.93 -12.58 -14.87
CA ARG A 27 -13.51 -12.32 -14.71
C ARG A 27 -12.93 -13.52 -13.96
N SER A 28 -12.67 -14.61 -14.67
CA SER A 28 -11.74 -15.66 -14.24
C SER A 28 -10.31 -15.11 -14.28
N GLY A 29 -10.11 -13.91 -13.73
CA GLY A 29 -8.79 -13.35 -13.48
C GLY A 29 -8.19 -14.14 -12.32
N ARG A 30 -6.93 -14.52 -12.43
CA ARG A 30 -6.19 -15.05 -11.28
C ARG A 30 -6.22 -14.00 -10.17
N PHE A 31 -6.55 -14.41 -8.95
CA PHE A 31 -6.38 -13.57 -7.78
C PHE A 31 -4.92 -13.64 -7.35
N GLU A 32 -4.18 -12.55 -7.57
CA GLU A 32 -2.76 -12.44 -7.26
C GLU A 32 -2.54 -11.24 -6.33
N PHE A 33 -1.73 -11.43 -5.29
CA PHE A 33 -1.27 -10.37 -4.41
C PHE A 33 0.19 -10.61 -4.05
N ALA A 34 0.92 -9.54 -3.72
CA ALA A 34 2.28 -9.66 -3.23
C ALA A 34 2.31 -9.56 -1.70
N LEU A 35 3.19 -10.34 -1.09
CA LEU A 35 3.55 -10.25 0.32
C LEU A 35 5.07 -10.10 0.39
N ILE A 36 5.51 -9.01 1.00
CA ILE A 36 6.92 -8.65 1.19
C ILE A 36 7.11 -8.16 2.63
N GLY A 37 8.34 -7.98 3.08
CA GLY A 37 8.69 -7.52 4.42
C GLY A 37 10.20 -7.45 4.58
N ASP A 38 10.68 -6.93 5.71
CA ASP A 38 12.09 -6.99 6.11
C ASP A 38 13.04 -6.34 5.08
N MET A 39 12.57 -5.30 4.41
CA MET A 39 13.36 -4.56 3.43
C MET A 39 12.79 -3.16 3.17
N PRO A 40 13.63 -2.18 2.78
CA PRO A 40 15.09 -2.26 2.72
C PRO A 40 15.77 -1.84 4.04
N TYR A 41 16.86 -2.51 4.39
CA TYR A 41 17.62 -2.26 5.62
C TYR A 41 18.91 -1.45 5.42
N ASP A 42 19.50 -1.54 4.23
CA ASP A 42 20.81 -0.98 3.91
C ASP A 42 20.87 -0.48 2.45
N ALA A 43 21.95 0.21 2.09
CA ALA A 43 22.10 0.77 0.74
C ALA A 43 22.08 -0.26 -0.40
N ARG A 44 22.33 -1.55 -0.13
CA ARG A 44 22.22 -2.63 -1.13
C ARG A 44 20.76 -3.03 -1.29
N THR A 45 20.10 -3.35 -0.18
CA THR A 45 18.69 -3.76 -0.16
C THR A 45 17.77 -2.64 -0.63
N GLU A 46 18.15 -1.36 -0.50
CA GLU A 46 17.46 -0.22 -1.13
C GLU A 46 17.39 -0.37 -2.67
N LYS A 47 18.50 -0.79 -3.29
CA LYS A 47 18.54 -1.02 -4.75
C LYS A 47 17.74 -2.25 -5.14
N GLU A 48 17.77 -3.29 -4.31
CA GLU A 48 17.00 -4.51 -4.52
C GLU A 48 15.50 -4.23 -4.36
N PHE A 49 15.11 -3.43 -3.38
CA PHE A 49 13.74 -3.00 -3.15
C PHE A 49 13.17 -2.24 -4.34
N ALA A 50 13.98 -1.40 -5.00
CA ALA A 50 13.56 -0.74 -6.24
C ALA A 50 13.24 -1.74 -7.36
N ASN A 51 13.93 -2.89 -7.42
CA ASN A 51 13.62 -3.95 -8.37
C ASN A 51 12.36 -4.72 -7.97
N VAL A 52 12.16 -5.00 -6.66
CA VAL A 52 10.94 -5.61 -6.13
C VAL A 52 9.72 -4.75 -6.44
N MET A 53 9.77 -3.44 -6.13
CA MET A 53 8.71 -2.49 -6.47
C MET A 53 8.41 -2.43 -7.96
N ARG A 54 9.45 -2.48 -8.82
CA ARG A 54 9.26 -2.51 -10.28
C ARG A 54 8.54 -3.77 -10.74
N ALA A 55 8.94 -4.94 -10.24
CA ALA A 55 8.31 -6.21 -10.58
C ALA A 55 6.85 -6.25 -10.12
N MET A 56 6.56 -5.82 -8.89
CA MET A 56 5.20 -5.71 -8.38
C MET A 56 4.34 -4.76 -9.22
N ASN A 57 4.87 -3.60 -9.59
CA ASN A 57 4.17 -2.61 -10.40
C ASN A 57 3.92 -3.05 -11.86
N GLN A 58 4.60 -4.10 -12.34
CA GLN A 58 4.41 -4.68 -13.68
C GLN A 58 3.44 -5.87 -13.67
N ALA A 59 3.19 -6.47 -12.50
CA ALA A 59 2.26 -7.57 -12.33
C ALA A 59 0.81 -7.07 -12.19
N ASP A 60 -0.18 -7.92 -12.47
CA ASP A 60 -1.59 -7.61 -12.29
C ASP A 60 -2.06 -7.96 -10.87
N LEU A 61 -1.50 -7.26 -9.87
CA LEU A 61 -1.79 -7.54 -8.45
C LEU A 61 -3.07 -6.84 -7.99
N ALA A 62 -3.88 -7.56 -7.23
CA ALA A 62 -5.02 -7.01 -6.50
C ALA A 62 -4.55 -6.00 -5.44
N PHE A 63 -3.51 -6.35 -4.68
CA PHE A 63 -2.87 -5.50 -3.67
C PHE A 63 -1.46 -6.03 -3.31
N VAL A 64 -0.73 -5.24 -2.52
CA VAL A 64 0.57 -5.56 -1.92
C VAL A 64 0.46 -5.43 -0.41
N VAL A 65 1.00 -6.39 0.33
CA VAL A 65 1.17 -6.34 1.78
C VAL A 65 2.66 -6.26 2.10
N HIS A 66 3.05 -5.25 2.89
CA HIS A 66 4.36 -5.17 3.52
C HIS A 66 4.22 -5.55 4.99
N ASN A 67 4.83 -6.66 5.37
CA ASN A 67 4.84 -7.22 6.71
C ASN A 67 5.99 -6.65 7.55
N GLY A 68 5.98 -5.32 7.69
CA GLY A 68 6.86 -4.64 8.64
C GLY A 68 8.30 -4.55 8.21
N ASP A 69 9.09 -3.91 9.06
CA ASP A 69 10.53 -3.81 8.93
C ASP A 69 10.95 -3.13 7.62
N PHE A 70 10.32 -1.99 7.39
CA PHE A 70 10.54 -1.14 6.23
C PHE A 70 11.86 -0.34 6.34
N TRP A 71 12.55 -0.46 7.47
CA TRP A 71 13.93 -0.04 7.73
C TRP A 71 14.56 -0.93 8.80
N SER A 72 15.88 -0.86 8.95
CA SER A 72 16.65 -1.61 9.96
C SER A 72 16.42 -1.08 11.38
N ASP A 73 16.50 -1.96 12.38
CA ASP A 73 16.52 -1.65 13.82
C ASP A 73 17.56 -0.59 14.27
N GLY A 74 18.52 -0.26 13.41
CA GLY A 74 19.59 0.69 13.68
C GLY A 74 20.63 0.21 14.68
N GLY A 75 20.56 -1.03 15.15
CA GLY A 75 21.49 -1.60 16.13
C GLY A 75 22.93 -1.71 15.60
N ASN A 76 23.06 -1.89 14.28
CA ASN A 76 24.33 -1.95 13.56
C ASN A 76 24.57 -0.71 12.69
N TRP A 77 23.80 0.37 12.87
CA TRP A 77 23.98 1.57 12.06
C TRP A 77 25.28 2.26 12.45
N ILE A 78 26.19 2.35 11.47
CA ILE A 78 27.44 3.09 11.60
C ILE A 78 27.33 4.28 10.66
N GLU A 79 27.51 5.48 11.19
CA GLU A 79 27.73 6.67 10.35
C GLU A 79 29.04 6.48 9.61
N GLN A 80 29.00 5.85 8.43
CA GLN A 80 30.17 5.75 7.58
C GLN A 80 30.14 6.90 6.57
N PRO A 81 31.06 7.87 6.66
CA PRO A 81 31.28 8.78 5.55
C PRO A 81 31.62 7.95 4.32
N ARG A 82 30.84 8.11 3.23
CA ARG A 82 31.12 7.49 1.94
C ARG A 82 31.75 8.53 1.02
N PRO A 83 33.09 8.67 1.04
CA PRO A 83 33.81 9.72 0.31
C PRO A 83 33.55 9.68 -1.21
N GLU A 84 33.21 8.51 -1.77
CA GLU A 84 32.78 8.32 -3.16
C GLU A 84 31.51 9.09 -3.56
N LEU A 85 30.72 9.58 -2.60
CA LEU A 85 29.46 10.30 -2.84
C LEU A 85 29.54 11.77 -2.50
N ALA A 86 30.63 12.22 -1.87
CA ALA A 86 30.87 13.62 -1.51
C ALA A 86 30.92 14.56 -2.74
N GLN A 87 31.10 14.01 -3.95
CA GLN A 87 31.16 14.75 -5.21
C GLN A 87 29.85 14.76 -6.00
N GLN A 88 28.82 14.03 -5.55
CA GLN A 88 27.53 14.02 -6.23
C GLN A 88 26.69 15.24 -5.79
N ARG A 89 26.69 16.30 -6.61
CA ARG A 89 25.91 17.53 -6.42
C ARG A 89 24.41 17.34 -6.70
N ALA A 90 23.77 16.39 -6.02
CA ALA A 90 22.32 16.38 -5.90
C ALA A 90 21.96 16.74 -4.45
N PRO A 91 21.06 17.71 -4.22
CA PRO A 91 20.75 18.21 -2.87
C PRO A 91 20.08 17.17 -1.95
N PHE A 92 19.86 15.93 -2.42
CA PHE A 92 19.38 14.80 -1.63
C PHE A 92 20.02 13.49 -2.13
N VAL A 93 21.28 13.25 -1.76
CA VAL A 93 21.95 11.95 -1.96
C VAL A 93 22.36 11.41 -0.60
N PHE A 94 21.49 10.60 0.02
CA PHE A 94 21.84 9.80 1.19
C PHE A 94 22.02 8.35 0.73
N VAL A 95 23.24 7.96 0.36
CA VAL A 95 23.54 6.55 0.07
C VAL A 95 24.17 5.88 1.29
N GLY A 96 23.32 5.62 2.27
CA GLY A 96 23.62 4.89 3.50
C GLY A 96 22.37 4.52 4.31
N GLY A 97 21.18 4.60 3.69
CA GLY A 97 19.91 4.60 4.42
C GLY A 97 19.66 5.92 5.16
N LEU A 98 18.40 6.25 5.41
CA LEU A 98 18.04 7.29 6.37
C LEU A 98 18.29 6.77 7.79
N ALA A 99 18.54 7.67 8.74
CA ALA A 99 18.65 7.29 10.14
C ALA A 99 17.36 6.56 10.57
N PRO A 100 17.46 5.31 11.07
CA PRO A 100 16.29 4.57 11.51
C PRO A 100 15.42 5.35 12.49
N CYS A 101 14.11 5.20 12.35
CA CYS A 101 13.10 5.89 13.17
C CYS A 101 13.11 7.43 13.13
N SER A 102 13.94 8.07 12.30
CA SER A 102 13.90 9.52 12.11
C SER A 102 12.64 9.94 11.36
N ASP A 103 12.17 11.17 11.59
CA ASP A 103 11.00 11.70 10.89
C ASP A 103 11.17 11.66 9.36
N GLU A 104 12.40 11.83 8.87
CA GLU A 104 12.76 11.70 7.46
C GLU A 104 12.55 10.27 6.95
N ALA A 105 12.91 9.25 7.74
CA ALA A 105 12.66 7.85 7.39
C ALA A 105 11.16 7.58 7.24
N PHE A 106 10.32 8.05 8.18
CA PHE A 106 8.86 7.93 8.07
C PHE A 106 8.32 8.55 6.78
N VAL A 107 8.76 9.78 6.45
CA VAL A 107 8.32 10.49 5.24
C VAL A 107 8.79 9.78 3.98
N ASP A 108 10.04 9.33 3.94
CA ASP A 108 10.61 8.65 2.79
C ASP A 108 9.93 7.30 2.51
N ARG A 109 9.74 6.48 3.54
CA ARG A 109 9.05 5.19 3.40
C ARG A 109 7.59 5.35 3.04
N LEU A 110 6.92 6.39 3.53
CA LEU A 110 5.58 6.73 3.06
C LEU A 110 5.58 7.02 1.55
N ARG A 111 6.57 7.78 1.04
CA ARG A 111 6.68 8.03 -0.41
C ARG A 111 6.91 6.74 -1.20
N LEU A 112 7.73 5.82 -0.69
CA LEU A 112 7.95 4.52 -1.32
C LEU A 112 6.67 3.69 -1.37
N ALA A 113 5.94 3.56 -0.25
CA ALA A 113 4.64 2.88 -0.22
C ALA A 113 3.64 3.53 -1.19
N GLN A 114 3.57 4.87 -1.22
CA GLN A 114 2.70 5.63 -2.13
C GLN A 114 3.12 5.52 -3.61
N SER A 115 4.34 5.07 -3.90
CA SER A 115 4.81 4.85 -5.27
C SER A 115 4.27 3.57 -5.91
N SER A 116 3.73 2.65 -5.11
CA SER A 116 3.07 1.44 -5.59
C SER A 116 1.95 1.77 -6.58
N SER A 117 1.91 1.09 -7.71
CA SER A 117 0.81 1.15 -8.69
C SER A 117 -0.46 0.45 -8.18
N HIS A 118 -0.34 -0.36 -7.13
CA HIS A 118 -1.38 -1.19 -6.53
C HIS A 118 -1.71 -0.70 -5.11
N PRO A 119 -2.90 -1.02 -4.57
CA PRO A 119 -3.17 -0.85 -3.15
C PRO A 119 -2.05 -1.46 -2.31
N PHE A 120 -1.47 -0.66 -1.42
CA PHE A 120 -0.34 -1.05 -0.58
C PHE A 120 -0.76 -0.99 0.89
N VAL A 121 -0.71 -2.13 1.57
CA VAL A 121 -1.03 -2.27 2.98
C VAL A 121 0.27 -2.47 3.74
N LEU A 122 0.56 -1.59 4.69
CA LEU A 122 1.66 -1.77 5.64
C LEU A 122 1.09 -2.33 6.95
N VAL A 123 1.62 -3.46 7.39
CA VAL A 123 1.54 -3.94 8.77
C VAL A 123 2.90 -3.62 9.40
N PRO A 124 2.99 -2.94 10.55
CA PRO A 124 4.29 -2.59 11.11
C PRO A 124 4.99 -3.77 11.78
N GLY A 125 6.32 -3.79 11.66
CA GLY A 125 7.25 -4.61 12.44
C GLY A 125 7.76 -3.83 13.66
N ASP A 126 8.73 -4.38 14.37
CA ASP A 126 9.31 -3.76 15.56
C ASP A 126 10.31 -2.65 15.23
N ASN A 127 11.00 -2.71 14.08
CA ASN A 127 11.93 -1.66 13.66
C ASN A 127 11.27 -0.29 13.49
N GLU A 128 9.98 -0.27 13.16
CA GLU A 128 9.24 0.97 12.97
C GLU A 128 8.96 1.75 14.26
N TRP A 129 9.01 1.08 15.43
CA TRP A 129 8.64 1.69 16.70
C TRP A 129 9.35 1.06 17.91
N THR A 130 9.11 -0.22 18.19
CA THR A 130 9.63 -0.89 19.39
C THR A 130 11.14 -0.77 19.48
N ASP A 131 11.86 -1.03 18.40
CA ASP A 131 13.32 -1.01 18.37
C ASP A 131 13.95 0.36 18.20
N CYS A 132 13.15 1.42 18.10
CA CYS A 132 13.67 2.77 18.00
C CYS A 132 14.44 3.22 19.26
N HIS A 133 14.30 2.51 20.38
CA HIS A 133 15.14 2.71 21.56
C HIS A 133 16.62 2.27 21.34
N ARG A 134 16.88 1.43 20.33
CA ARG A 134 18.22 0.95 19.93
C ARG A 134 18.79 1.73 18.75
N ALA A 135 17.96 2.50 18.04
CA ALA A 135 18.34 3.25 16.85
C ALA A 135 19.53 4.19 17.06
N LYS A 136 20.29 4.41 15.99
CA LYS A 136 21.43 5.33 15.91
C LYS A 136 21.25 6.28 14.72
N PRO A 137 21.80 7.50 14.77
CA PRO A 137 22.62 8.09 15.84
C PRO A 137 21.80 8.56 17.05
N ARG A 138 20.47 8.57 16.93
CA ARG A 138 19.54 9.00 17.97
C ARG A 138 18.57 7.87 18.32
N THR A 139 18.34 7.68 19.61
CA THR A 139 17.30 6.81 20.13
C THR A 139 15.99 7.57 20.29
N TYR A 140 14.86 6.87 20.20
CA TYR A 140 13.53 7.43 20.36
C TYR A 140 12.72 6.63 21.38
N ASP A 141 11.69 7.26 21.95
CA ASP A 141 10.70 6.57 22.77
C ASP A 141 9.81 5.68 21.87
N PRO A 142 9.68 4.37 22.15
CA PRO A 142 8.89 3.47 21.30
C PRO A 142 7.41 3.85 21.15
N LEU A 143 6.77 4.37 22.19
CA LEU A 143 5.34 4.71 22.15
C LEU A 143 5.12 6.01 21.39
N GLU A 144 6.06 6.95 21.48
CA GLU A 144 6.07 8.16 20.67
C GLU A 144 6.26 7.82 19.18
N ARG A 145 7.16 6.89 18.83
CA ARG A 145 7.33 6.41 17.45
C ARG A 145 6.13 5.62 16.95
N LEU A 146 5.47 4.81 17.78
CA LEU A 146 4.21 4.16 17.43
C LEU A 146 3.11 5.18 17.13
N ALA A 147 3.03 6.27 17.90
CA ALA A 147 2.10 7.37 17.63
C ALA A 147 2.42 8.05 16.30
N LYS A 148 3.70 8.33 16.01
CA LYS A 148 4.16 8.87 14.72
C LYS A 148 3.79 7.94 13.56
N LEU A 149 4.03 6.63 13.69
CA LEU A 149 3.69 5.63 12.69
C LEU A 149 2.20 5.66 12.34
N ARG A 150 1.34 5.64 13.36
CA ARG A 150 -0.12 5.74 13.18
C ARG A 150 -0.51 7.07 12.51
N GLN A 151 0.15 8.17 12.89
CA GLN A 151 -0.06 9.48 12.27
C GLN A 151 0.34 9.51 10.79
N THR A 152 1.41 8.81 10.41
CA THR A 152 1.97 8.87 9.06
C THR A 152 1.31 7.88 8.10
N PHE A 153 1.13 6.62 8.51
CA PHE A 153 0.75 5.55 7.58
C PHE A 153 -0.72 5.12 7.70
N PHE A 154 -1.35 5.33 8.86
CA PHE A 154 -2.66 4.71 9.17
C PHE A 154 -3.78 5.75 9.26
N GLN A 155 -3.73 6.77 8.40
CA GLN A 155 -4.74 7.81 8.30
C GLN A 155 -5.97 7.31 7.52
N GLY A 156 -7.18 7.61 8.02
CA GLY A 156 -8.44 7.24 7.35
C GLY A 156 -8.62 5.74 7.13
N GLU A 157 -9.52 5.35 6.23
CA GLU A 157 -9.90 3.95 5.96
C GLU A 157 -9.47 3.45 4.56
N GLN A 158 -8.44 4.07 3.98
CA GLN A 158 -7.89 3.68 2.69
C GLN A 158 -6.46 3.14 2.85
N SER A 159 -6.08 2.20 1.98
CA SER A 159 -4.70 1.75 1.85
C SER A 159 -3.80 2.85 1.28
N LEU A 160 -2.49 2.61 1.30
CA LEU A 160 -1.51 3.42 0.58
C LEU A 160 -1.47 3.01 -0.90
N GLY A 161 -0.64 3.70 -1.69
CA GLY A 161 -0.42 3.43 -3.11
C GLY A 161 -1.19 4.40 -4.01
N ARG A 162 -0.81 4.43 -5.30
CA ARG A 162 -1.47 5.28 -6.32
C ARG A 162 -2.92 4.89 -6.57
N ARG A 163 -3.20 3.58 -6.49
CA ARG A 163 -4.56 3.05 -6.35
C ARG A 163 -4.74 2.63 -4.91
N THR A 164 -5.90 2.90 -4.35
CA THR A 164 -6.21 2.55 -2.97
C THR A 164 -7.39 1.59 -2.91
N MET A 165 -7.46 0.83 -1.82
CA MET A 165 -8.62 0.03 -1.47
C MET A 165 -9.11 0.40 -0.07
N ARG A 166 -10.39 0.13 0.21
CA ARG A 166 -10.96 0.38 1.52
C ARG A 166 -10.48 -0.68 2.51
N LEU A 167 -10.08 -0.22 3.69
CA LEU A 167 -9.70 -1.04 4.83
C LEU A 167 -10.80 -0.95 5.90
N THR A 168 -10.99 -2.03 6.65
CA THR A 168 -11.70 -2.02 7.93
C THR A 168 -10.66 -2.09 9.03
N ARG A 169 -10.74 -1.18 10.00
CA ARG A 169 -9.77 -1.13 11.09
C ARG A 169 -10.30 -1.78 12.34
N GLN A 170 -9.44 -2.43 13.09
CA GLN A 170 -9.81 -2.95 14.41
C GLN A 170 -10.29 -1.82 15.34
N SER A 171 -9.74 -0.61 15.17
CA SER A 171 -10.15 0.58 15.92
C SER A 171 -11.58 1.06 15.68
N ASP A 172 -12.31 0.50 14.70
CA ASP A 172 -13.73 0.79 14.49
C ASP A 172 -14.59 0.23 15.63
N ASP A 173 -14.08 -0.78 16.36
CA ASP A 173 -14.63 -1.24 17.63
C ASP A 173 -14.06 -0.39 18.77
N PRO A 174 -14.89 0.31 19.57
CA PRO A 174 -14.43 1.15 20.67
C PRO A 174 -13.54 0.44 21.70
N ARG A 175 -13.67 -0.89 21.85
CA ARG A 175 -12.82 -1.70 22.75
C ARG A 175 -11.36 -1.73 22.29
N TYR A 176 -11.12 -1.51 21.00
CA TYR A 176 -9.83 -1.59 20.35
C TYR A 176 -9.41 -0.25 19.72
N ALA A 177 -9.95 0.88 20.19
CA ALA A 177 -9.74 2.21 19.62
C ALA A 177 -8.25 2.60 19.44
N LYS A 178 -7.33 1.97 20.18
CA LYS A 178 -5.88 2.21 20.09
C LYS A 178 -5.19 1.46 18.94
N PHE A 179 -5.78 0.38 18.41
CA PHE A 179 -5.14 -0.57 17.48
C PHE A 179 -5.50 -0.27 16.02
N ARG A 180 -5.12 0.91 15.55
CA ARG A 180 -5.52 1.41 14.23
C ARG A 180 -4.75 0.76 13.08
N GLU A 181 -3.54 0.30 13.35
CA GLU A 181 -2.65 -0.44 12.46
C GLU A 181 -3.20 -1.82 12.07
N ASN A 182 -4.06 -2.41 12.90
CA ASN A 182 -4.67 -3.70 12.64
C ASN A 182 -5.83 -3.52 11.65
N VAL A 183 -5.71 -4.14 10.48
CA VAL A 183 -6.64 -3.97 9.37
C VAL A 183 -7.10 -5.32 8.82
N ARG A 184 -8.30 -5.32 8.24
CA ARG A 184 -8.81 -6.37 7.35
C ARG A 184 -9.48 -5.72 6.14
N TRP A 185 -9.66 -6.48 5.07
CA TRP A 185 -10.37 -6.06 3.88
C TRP A 185 -11.04 -7.27 3.23
N SER A 186 -11.90 -7.04 2.26
CA SER A 186 -12.50 -8.10 1.46
C SER A 186 -12.29 -7.77 -0.01
N GLN A 187 -11.90 -8.76 -0.80
CA GLN A 187 -11.65 -8.62 -2.24
C GLN A 187 -12.25 -9.81 -2.97
N GLY A 188 -13.38 -9.60 -3.64
CA GLY A 188 -14.19 -10.71 -4.17
C GLY A 188 -14.65 -11.61 -3.02
N ASP A 189 -14.48 -12.93 -3.19
CA ASP A 189 -14.82 -13.93 -2.18
C ASP A 189 -13.72 -14.18 -1.13
N VAL A 190 -12.62 -13.42 -1.18
CA VAL A 190 -11.52 -13.49 -0.20
C VAL A 190 -11.79 -12.49 0.93
N VAL A 191 -11.95 -12.99 2.16
CA VAL A 191 -12.31 -12.24 3.39
C VAL A 191 -11.31 -12.52 4.51
#